data_AF-A0A416DFJ8-F1
#
_entry.id   AF-A0A416DFJ8-F1
#
_cell.length_a   1.000
_cell.length_b   1.000
_cell.length_c   1.000
_cell.angle_alpha   90.00
_cell.angle_beta   90.00
_cell.angle_gamma   90.00
#
_symmetry.space_group_name_H-M   'P 1'
#
loop_
_entity.id
_entity.type
_entity.pdbx_description
1 polymer ?
#
loop_
_entity_poly.entity_id
_entity_poly.type
_entity_poly.pdbx_seq_one_letter_code
_entity_poly.pdbx_strand_id
1 'polypeptide(L)'
;MKKTNISKFIAVGLCICALTGCGASPDEKPDTSNPIVNSNTNEENANGSSENKGNDILDSANLIGSVLEFTDNGCSVSQAKEIEGGAGIKSEAAGLENKDNAVSVTYNPDCEFVVATLNKQSGVTNVTTGSISDVKKQSEVYLYGEFADTNHFNATKVVIARWE
;
A
#
# COMPACT_ATOMS: atom_id res chain seq x y z
N MET A 1 -20.15 -22.43 39.32
CA MET A 1 -19.33 -23.66 39.24
C MET A 1 -18.39 -23.55 38.05
N LYS A 2 -17.18 -24.07 38.22
CA LYS A 2 -15.95 -23.85 37.46
C LYS A 2 -15.77 -25.00 36.45
N LYS A 3 -15.35 -24.72 35.21
CA LYS A 3 -14.44 -25.62 34.49
C LYS A 3 -13.70 -24.92 33.36
N THR A 4 -12.51 -24.45 33.70
CA THR A 4 -11.39 -24.16 32.80
C THR A 4 -10.87 -25.47 32.22
N ASN A 5 -10.52 -25.50 30.93
CA ASN A 5 -9.63 -26.53 30.39
C ASN A 5 -8.50 -25.85 29.61
N ILE A 6 -7.34 -25.86 30.25
CA ILE A 6 -6.02 -25.54 29.72
C ILE A 6 -5.58 -26.69 28.80
N SER A 7 -5.15 -26.38 27.58
CA SER A 7 -4.35 -27.30 26.78
C SER A 7 -3.00 -26.68 26.48
N LYS A 8 -1.96 -27.44 26.79
CA LYS A 8 -0.54 -27.09 26.76
C LYS A 8 0.07 -27.47 25.39
N PHE A 9 1.33 -27.02 25.18
CA PHE A 9 2.37 -27.59 24.29
C PHE A 9 2.28 -27.14 22.81
N ILE A 10 3.33 -26.70 22.10
CA ILE A 10 4.79 -26.95 22.15
C ILE A 10 5.59 -25.73 21.68
N ALA A 11 6.75 -25.52 22.31
CA ALA A 11 7.84 -24.67 21.84
C ALA A 11 8.79 -25.47 20.92
N VAL A 12 9.03 -25.00 19.68
CA VAL A 12 10.19 -25.25 18.79
C VAL A 12 10.09 -24.16 17.70
N GLY A 13 11.09 -23.39 17.29
CA GLY A 13 12.50 -23.35 17.58
C GLY A 13 13.09 -22.06 16.99
N LEU A 14 14.07 -21.52 17.69
CA LEU A 14 14.83 -20.33 17.36
C LEU A 14 15.81 -20.66 16.21
N CYS A 15 15.52 -20.21 14.98
CA CYS A 15 16.47 -20.31 13.87
C CYS A 15 17.18 -18.95 13.71
N ILE A 16 18.39 -18.87 14.24
CA ILE A 16 19.30 -17.74 14.09
C ILE A 16 20.21 -18.06 12.90
N CYS A 17 19.99 -17.43 11.75
CA CYS A 17 20.94 -17.48 10.64
C CYS A 17 21.82 -16.24 10.71
N ALA A 18 22.98 -16.35 11.35
CA ALA A 18 24.06 -15.38 11.21
C ALA A 18 24.87 -15.73 9.95
N LEU A 19 24.68 -14.97 8.88
CA LEU A 19 25.58 -14.96 7.72
C LEU A 19 26.46 -13.73 7.81
N THR A 20 27.58 -13.86 8.53
CA THR A 20 28.75 -13.00 8.39
C THR A 20 29.45 -13.32 7.07
N GLY A 21 29.35 -12.41 6.10
CA GLY A 21 30.16 -12.40 4.90
C GLY A 21 30.99 -11.12 4.83
N CYS A 22 32.17 -11.14 5.43
CA CYS A 22 33.20 -10.11 5.28
C CYS A 22 34.13 -10.55 4.15
N GLY A 23 34.25 -9.73 3.10
CA GLY A 23 35.23 -9.91 2.03
C GLY A 23 35.83 -8.55 1.66
N ALA A 24 37.01 -8.26 2.20
CA ALA A 24 37.90 -7.19 1.75
C ALA A 24 38.94 -7.82 0.80
N SER A 25 39.27 -7.26 -0.35
CA SER A 25 40.28 -6.20 -0.61
C SER A 25 40.60 -6.23 -2.14
N PRO A 26 41.45 -5.37 -2.73
CA PRO A 26 41.88 -4.00 -2.41
C PRO A 26 41.67 -2.99 -3.57
N ASP A 27 41.96 -1.73 -3.25
CA ASP A 27 42.02 -0.50 -4.06
C ASP A 27 43.06 -0.55 -5.20
N GLU A 28 42.72 -0.02 -6.39
CA GLU A 28 43.67 0.61 -7.32
C GLU A 28 42.94 1.57 -8.30
N LYS A 29 43.26 2.87 -8.22
CA LYS A 29 43.07 3.96 -9.22
C LYS A 29 44.42 4.08 -10.00
N PRO A 30 44.61 4.72 -11.19
CA PRO A 30 43.79 5.79 -11.80
C PRO A 30 43.80 5.99 -13.35
N ASP A 31 43.08 7.06 -13.75
CA ASP A 31 43.31 8.00 -14.87
C ASP A 31 42.68 7.81 -16.29
N THR A 32 41.80 8.76 -16.61
CA THR A 32 41.66 9.56 -17.85
C THR A 32 41.89 8.91 -19.22
N SER A 33 40.83 8.80 -20.02
CA SER A 33 40.76 9.45 -21.35
C SER A 33 39.35 9.38 -21.93
N ASN A 34 38.82 10.53 -22.37
CA ASN A 34 37.71 10.56 -23.33
C ASN A 34 38.26 10.22 -24.73
N PRO A 35 37.46 9.64 -25.63
CA PRO A 35 36.95 10.48 -26.71
C PRO A 35 35.49 10.20 -27.11
N ILE A 36 34.87 11.26 -27.62
CA ILE A 36 33.55 11.33 -28.23
C ILE A 36 33.51 10.50 -29.52
N VAL A 37 32.55 9.59 -29.66
CA VAL A 37 31.97 9.22 -30.96
C VAL A 37 30.45 9.17 -30.82
N ASN A 38 29.82 10.01 -31.61
CA ASN A 38 28.39 10.08 -31.85
C ASN A 38 27.91 8.87 -32.66
N SER A 39 26.78 8.30 -32.27
CA SER A 39 25.92 7.56 -33.20
C SER A 39 24.49 7.73 -32.71
N ASN A 40 23.80 8.68 -33.34
CA ASN A 40 22.35 8.81 -33.27
C ASN A 40 21.74 7.58 -33.95
N THR A 41 20.92 6.81 -33.25
CA THR A 41 19.71 6.20 -33.84
C THR A 41 18.69 5.95 -32.72
N ASN A 42 17.64 6.78 -32.75
CA ASN A 42 16.25 6.57 -32.36
C ASN A 42 15.91 5.98 -30.99
N GLU A 43 15.49 6.89 -30.11
CA GLU A 43 14.17 6.91 -29.47
C GLU A 43 13.46 5.56 -29.29
N GLU A 44 13.59 5.00 -28.10
CA GLU A 44 12.45 4.43 -27.39
C GLU A 44 12.36 5.13 -26.03
N ASN A 45 11.23 5.80 -25.86
CA ASN A 45 10.90 6.76 -24.80
C ASN A 45 11.51 6.41 -23.44
N ALA A 46 12.51 7.20 -23.06
CA ALA A 46 12.69 7.59 -21.68
C ALA A 46 11.45 8.40 -21.24
N ASN A 47 10.36 7.71 -20.89
CA ASN A 47 9.58 8.20 -19.76
C ASN A 47 10.17 7.50 -18.54
N GLY A 48 11.34 8.02 -18.13
CA GLY A 48 11.88 7.72 -16.82
C GLY A 48 10.78 8.05 -15.84
N SER A 49 10.13 6.99 -15.33
CA SER A 49 9.31 7.04 -14.13
C SER A 49 10.20 7.70 -13.09
N SER A 50 10.02 9.01 -12.92
CA SER A 50 10.56 9.73 -11.79
C SER A 50 10.13 8.92 -10.59
N GLU A 51 11.09 8.33 -9.89
CA GLU A 51 10.89 7.57 -8.66
C GLU A 51 10.09 8.42 -7.66
N ASN A 52 8.77 8.42 -7.80
CA ASN A 52 7.84 8.93 -6.83
C ASN A 52 7.42 7.74 -5.99
N LYS A 53 8.34 7.29 -5.13
CA LYS A 53 8.11 6.19 -4.17
C LYS A 53 6.89 6.44 -3.29
N GLY A 54 6.40 7.69 -3.22
CA GLY A 54 5.18 8.06 -2.53
C GLY A 54 3.93 7.60 -3.28
N ASN A 55 3.85 7.80 -4.60
CA ASN A 55 2.70 7.35 -5.39
C ASN A 55 2.59 5.83 -5.50
N ASP A 56 3.73 5.11 -5.45
CA ASP A 56 3.74 3.64 -5.44
C ASP A 56 2.88 3.03 -4.30
N ILE A 57 2.72 3.73 -3.16
CA ILE A 57 1.90 3.29 -2.02
C ILE A 57 0.38 3.49 -2.22
N LEU A 58 -0.03 4.12 -3.32
CA LEU A 58 -1.45 4.22 -3.69
C LEU A 58 -1.72 3.39 -4.93
N ASP A 59 -0.80 3.43 -5.90
CA ASP A 59 -0.94 2.72 -7.17
C ASP A 59 -0.85 1.20 -7.03
N SER A 60 -0.20 0.69 -5.97
CA SER A 60 -0.07 -0.75 -5.71
C SER A 60 -1.22 -1.34 -4.88
N ALA A 61 -2.23 -0.56 -4.52
CA ALA A 61 -3.34 -1.03 -3.70
C ALA A 61 -4.20 -2.05 -4.44
N ASN A 62 -4.68 -3.07 -3.73
CA ASN A 62 -5.55 -4.11 -4.30
C ASN A 62 -7.01 -3.66 -4.37
N LEU A 63 -7.40 -2.74 -3.49
CA LEU A 63 -8.74 -2.17 -3.45
C LEU A 63 -8.64 -0.69 -3.06
N ILE A 64 -9.28 0.17 -3.85
CA ILE A 64 -9.36 1.61 -3.60
C ILE A 64 -10.83 1.97 -3.43
N GLY A 65 -11.13 2.85 -2.48
CA GLY A 65 -12.51 3.30 -2.31
C GLY A 65 -12.75 4.24 -1.14
N SER A 66 -14.02 4.55 -0.94
CA SER A 66 -14.50 5.42 0.14
C SER A 66 -15.17 4.59 1.24
N VAL A 67 -14.83 4.87 2.49
CA VAL A 67 -15.40 4.17 3.65
C VAL A 67 -16.85 4.58 3.86
N LEU A 68 -17.77 3.62 3.80
CA LEU A 68 -19.20 3.81 4.03
C LEU A 68 -19.54 3.74 5.52
N GLU A 69 -19.07 2.68 6.17
CA GLU A 69 -19.27 2.35 7.57
C GLU A 69 -17.97 1.73 8.11
N PHE A 70 -17.66 1.91 9.39
CA PHE A 70 -16.41 1.42 9.98
C PHE A 70 -16.64 0.89 11.39
N THR A 71 -15.83 -0.09 11.76
CA THR A 71 -15.83 -0.78 13.06
C THR A 71 -14.38 -1.04 13.48
N ASP A 72 -14.19 -1.52 14.71
CA ASP A 72 -12.85 -1.86 15.21
C ASP A 72 -12.22 -3.09 14.53
N ASN A 73 -12.98 -3.85 13.74
CA ASN A 73 -12.50 -5.07 13.08
C ASN A 73 -12.51 -4.98 11.55
N GLY A 74 -12.97 -3.86 10.99
CA GLY A 74 -13.17 -3.75 9.55
C GLY A 74 -13.98 -2.53 9.14
N CYS A 75 -14.14 -2.35 7.83
CA CYS A 75 -14.98 -1.32 7.25
C CYS A 75 -15.75 -1.82 6.04
N SER A 76 -16.84 -1.15 5.69
CA SER A 76 -17.49 -1.30 4.41
C SER A 76 -16.99 -0.20 3.49
N VAL A 77 -16.55 -0.56 2.29
CA VAL A 77 -15.97 0.36 1.32
C VAL A 77 -16.78 0.33 0.03
N SER A 78 -17.09 1.50 -0.49
CA SER A 78 -17.52 1.58 -1.88
C SER A 78 -16.32 1.73 -2.79
N GLN A 79 -16.19 0.77 -3.70
CA GLN A 79 -15.04 0.64 -4.58
C GLN A 79 -15.01 1.79 -5.60
N ALA A 80 -13.86 2.46 -5.68
CA ALA A 80 -13.57 3.37 -6.77
C ALA A 80 -13.38 2.57 -8.06
N LYS A 81 -13.97 3.03 -9.16
CA LYS A 81 -13.76 2.42 -10.47
C LYS A 81 -12.66 3.17 -11.20
N GLU A 82 -11.65 2.49 -11.71
CA GLU A 82 -10.76 3.13 -12.69
C GLU A 82 -11.55 3.62 -13.90
N ILE A 83 -11.19 4.78 -14.42
CA ILE A 83 -11.74 5.21 -15.71
C ILE A 83 -11.06 4.40 -16.82
N GLU A 84 -11.85 3.92 -17.78
CA GLU A 84 -11.32 3.22 -18.96
C GLU A 84 -10.23 4.08 -19.62
N GLY A 85 -9.03 3.51 -19.72
CA GLY A 85 -7.83 4.21 -20.24
C GLY A 85 -6.81 4.65 -19.17
N GLY A 86 -6.99 4.30 -17.89
CA GLY A 86 -5.97 4.46 -16.84
C GLY A 86 -5.66 5.91 -16.45
N ALA A 87 -6.48 6.87 -16.88
CA ALA A 87 -6.26 8.29 -16.65
C ALA A 87 -6.76 8.78 -15.27
N GLY A 88 -7.14 7.87 -14.37
CA GLY A 88 -7.54 8.19 -13.00
C GLY A 88 -8.51 7.20 -12.35
N ILE A 89 -8.88 7.49 -11.11
CA ILE A 89 -9.88 6.77 -10.33
C ILE A 89 -11.18 7.58 -10.27
N LYS A 90 -12.31 6.95 -10.59
CA LYS A 90 -13.64 7.51 -10.43
C LYS A 90 -14.23 6.98 -9.12
N SER A 91 -14.14 7.80 -8.09
CA SER A 91 -14.90 7.61 -6.86
C SER A 91 -16.26 8.29 -6.99
N GLU A 92 -17.28 7.66 -6.41
CA GLU A 92 -18.61 8.24 -6.29
C GLU A 92 -18.63 9.39 -5.28
N ALA A 93 -19.47 10.39 -5.54
CA ALA A 93 -19.59 11.52 -4.64
C ALA A 93 -20.18 11.08 -3.29
N ALA A 94 -19.73 11.72 -2.21
CA ALA A 94 -20.28 11.58 -0.87
C ALA A 94 -21.83 11.65 -0.89
N GLY A 95 -22.50 10.60 -0.43
CA GLY A 95 -23.96 10.50 -0.42
C GLY A 95 -24.63 9.90 -1.66
N LEU A 96 -23.90 9.69 -2.76
CA LEU A 96 -24.33 8.85 -3.89
C LEU A 96 -23.70 7.45 -3.82
N GLU A 97 -23.33 7.04 -2.62
CA GLU A 97 -22.49 5.88 -2.45
C GLU A 97 -23.25 4.57 -2.76
N ASN A 98 -22.72 3.75 -3.68
CA ASN A 98 -23.28 2.47 -4.08
C ASN A 98 -23.12 1.44 -2.95
N LYS A 99 -24.13 1.38 -2.10
CA LYS A 99 -24.22 0.40 -1.01
C LYS A 99 -24.48 -1.02 -1.51
N ASP A 100 -25.10 -1.19 -2.68
CA ASP A 100 -25.48 -2.50 -3.22
C ASP A 100 -24.27 -3.36 -3.61
N ASN A 101 -23.14 -2.73 -3.95
CA ASN A 101 -21.89 -3.42 -4.32
C ASN A 101 -20.73 -3.11 -3.37
N ALA A 102 -21.02 -2.70 -2.14
CA ALA A 102 -19.98 -2.39 -1.17
C ALA A 102 -19.15 -3.64 -0.83
N VAL A 103 -17.84 -3.45 -0.70
CA VAL A 103 -16.91 -4.49 -0.26
C VAL A 103 -16.82 -4.44 1.25
N SER A 104 -17.01 -5.59 1.90
CA SER A 104 -16.79 -5.79 3.32
C SER A 104 -15.31 -6.08 3.57
N VAL A 105 -14.63 -5.19 4.27
CA VAL A 105 -13.20 -5.28 4.57
C VAL A 105 -13.04 -5.76 5.99
N THR A 106 -12.32 -6.87 6.18
CA THR A 106 -11.90 -7.37 7.49
C THR A 106 -10.43 -7.03 7.71
N TYR A 107 -10.10 -6.45 8.86
CA TYR A 107 -8.71 -6.17 9.22
C TYR A 107 -8.07 -7.42 9.83
N ASN A 108 -6.93 -7.83 9.27
CA ASN A 108 -6.13 -8.87 9.88
C ASN A 108 -5.59 -8.43 11.25
N PRO A 109 -5.29 -9.37 12.17
CA PRO A 109 -4.80 -9.03 13.51
C PRO A 109 -3.47 -8.25 13.49
N ASP A 110 -2.66 -8.44 12.46
CA ASP A 110 -1.40 -7.73 12.19
C ASP A 110 -1.55 -6.59 11.15
N CYS A 111 -2.78 -6.13 10.88
CA CYS A 111 -3.03 -5.10 9.88
C CYS A 111 -2.30 -3.78 10.19
N GLU A 112 -1.53 -3.30 9.22
CA GLU A 112 -0.78 -2.04 9.31
C GLU A 112 -1.67 -0.85 8.92
N PHE A 113 -1.71 0.20 9.75
CA PHE A 113 -2.43 1.43 9.44
C PHE A 113 -1.45 2.57 9.17
N VAL A 114 -1.69 3.30 8.08
CA VAL A 114 -0.85 4.39 7.62
C VAL A 114 -1.73 5.55 7.18
N VAL A 115 -1.31 6.79 7.48
CA VAL A 115 -1.94 8.00 6.94
C VAL A 115 -1.00 8.58 5.89
N ALA A 116 -1.49 8.65 4.65
CA ALA A 116 -0.80 9.30 3.54
C ALA A 116 -1.42 10.67 3.29
N THR A 117 -0.60 11.70 3.41
CA THR A 117 -0.97 13.08 3.08
C THR A 117 -0.71 13.34 1.60
N LEU A 118 -1.69 13.89 0.90
CA LEU A 118 -1.71 14.08 -0.54
C LEU A 118 -1.87 15.55 -0.88
N ASN A 119 -1.10 16.02 -1.85
CA ASN A 119 -1.22 17.34 -2.44
C ASN A 119 -1.58 17.22 -3.92
N LYS A 120 -2.54 18.05 -4.38
CA LYS A 120 -3.03 18.01 -5.77
C LYS A 120 -1.95 18.24 -6.84
N GLN A 121 -0.84 18.90 -6.50
CA GLN A 121 0.24 19.20 -7.45
C GLN A 121 1.37 18.16 -7.41
N SER A 122 1.61 17.53 -6.26
CA SER A 122 2.80 16.71 -6.02
C SER A 122 2.52 15.24 -5.69
N GLY A 123 1.25 14.85 -5.54
CA GLY A 123 0.89 13.50 -5.10
C GLY A 123 1.14 13.34 -3.60
N VAL A 124 1.70 12.21 -3.17
CA VAL A 124 2.00 11.97 -1.75
C VAL A 124 3.10 12.89 -1.25
N THR A 125 2.78 13.69 -0.24
CA THR A 125 3.75 14.60 0.40
C THR A 125 4.35 14.02 1.66
N ASN A 126 3.58 13.20 2.40
CA ASN A 126 4.02 12.64 3.67
C ASN A 126 3.31 11.32 3.95
N VAL A 127 4.02 10.39 4.60
CA VAL A 127 3.46 9.10 5.02
C VAL A 127 3.82 8.90 6.49
N THR A 128 2.81 8.76 7.32
CA THR A 128 2.96 8.60 8.78
C THR A 128 2.24 7.36 9.26
N THR A 129 2.72 6.79 10.37
CA THR A 129 2.01 5.70 11.05
C THR A 129 0.64 6.19 11.49
N GLY A 130 -0.39 5.45 11.07
CA GLY A 130 -1.77 5.70 11.43
C GLY A 130 -2.28 4.68 12.43
N SER A 131 -3.59 4.74 12.68
CA SER A 131 -4.30 3.78 13.50
C SER A 131 -5.68 3.52 12.94
N ILE A 132 -6.34 2.47 13.43
CA ILE A 132 -7.74 2.21 13.09
C ILE A 132 -8.66 3.40 13.44
N SER A 133 -8.29 4.20 14.43
CA SER A 133 -9.05 5.39 14.82
C SER A 133 -9.02 6.49 13.75
N ASP A 134 -8.06 6.45 12.83
CA ASP A 134 -7.97 7.38 11.70
C ASP A 134 -8.95 7.06 10.58
N VAL A 135 -9.46 5.82 10.53
CA VAL A 135 -10.51 5.42 9.59
C VAL A 135 -11.82 6.06 10.02
N LYS A 136 -12.41 6.87 9.14
CA LYS A 136 -13.71 7.50 9.34
C LYS A 136 -14.60 7.27 8.13
N LYS A 137 -15.89 7.47 8.34
CA LYS A 137 -16.84 7.57 7.23
C LYS A 137 -16.35 8.61 6.22
N GLN A 138 -16.44 8.28 4.95
CA GLN A 138 -15.95 9.06 3.81
C GLN A 138 -14.43 9.26 3.76
N SER A 139 -13.65 8.55 4.57
CA SER A 139 -12.21 8.46 4.34
C SER A 139 -11.93 7.72 3.03
N GLU A 140 -11.05 8.27 2.22
CA GLU A 140 -10.51 7.61 1.06
C GLU A 140 -9.43 6.63 1.53
N VAL A 141 -9.57 5.36 1.17
CA VAL A 141 -8.68 4.28 1.64
C VAL A 141 -8.14 3.48 0.47
N TYR A 142 -6.87 3.13 0.62
CA TYR A 142 -6.11 2.29 -0.29
C TYR A 142 -5.73 1.04 0.50
N LEU A 143 -6.29 -0.09 0.10
CA LEU A 143 -6.30 -1.33 0.85
C LEU A 143 -5.41 -2.36 0.18
N TYR A 144 -4.58 -2.99 0.99
CA TYR A 144 -3.65 -4.03 0.62
C TYR A 144 -4.04 -5.34 1.28
N GLY A 145 -3.92 -6.42 0.53
CA GLY A 145 -4.37 -7.74 0.96
C GLY A 145 -4.98 -8.51 -0.18
N GLU A 146 -6.02 -9.30 0.11
CA GLU A 146 -6.63 -10.19 -0.86
C GLU A 146 -8.15 -10.31 -0.68
N PHE A 147 -8.84 -10.55 -1.79
CA PHE A 147 -10.25 -10.89 -1.76
C PHE A 147 -10.43 -12.33 -1.28
N ALA A 148 -11.13 -12.51 -0.17
CA ALA A 148 -11.57 -13.82 0.29
C ALA A 148 -12.67 -14.39 -0.64
N ASP A 149 -13.51 -13.50 -1.19
CA ASP A 149 -14.51 -13.76 -2.21
C ASP A 149 -14.89 -12.45 -2.93
N THR A 150 -15.92 -12.46 -3.78
CA THR A 150 -16.32 -11.32 -4.61
C THR A 150 -16.57 -10.02 -3.82
N ASN A 151 -17.05 -10.11 -2.57
CA ASN A 151 -17.45 -8.93 -1.79
C ASN A 151 -16.79 -8.85 -0.41
N HIS A 152 -15.87 -9.77 -0.08
CA HIS A 152 -15.11 -9.74 1.17
C HIS A 152 -13.62 -9.63 0.90
N PHE A 153 -12.98 -8.66 1.55
CA PHE A 153 -11.56 -8.37 1.41
C PHE A 153 -10.86 -8.47 2.77
N ASN A 154 -9.75 -9.21 2.82
CA ASN A 154 -8.90 -9.31 4.00
C ASN A 154 -7.73 -8.34 3.86
N ALA A 155 -7.73 -7.30 4.69
CA ALA A 155 -6.71 -6.26 4.63
C ALA A 155 -5.53 -6.58 5.57
N THR A 156 -4.33 -6.59 5.01
CA THR A 156 -3.05 -6.61 5.74
C THR A 156 -2.48 -5.21 5.93
N LYS A 157 -2.89 -4.24 5.11
CA LYS A 157 -2.54 -2.83 5.29
C LYS A 157 -3.65 -1.90 4.80
N VAL A 158 -3.87 -0.82 5.55
CA VAL A 158 -4.83 0.25 5.25
C VAL A 158 -4.08 1.57 5.19
N VAL A 159 -4.07 2.19 4.01
CA VAL A 159 -3.55 3.55 3.81
C VAL A 159 -4.74 4.50 3.75
N ILE A 160 -4.85 5.40 4.73
CA ILE A 160 -5.85 6.46 4.78
C ILE A 160 -5.30 7.70 4.06
N ALA A 161 -5.91 8.05 2.94
CA ALA A 161 -5.58 9.22 2.16
C ALA A 161 -6.20 10.48 2.78
N ARG A 162 -5.37 11.51 3.00
CA ARG A 162 -5.81 12.84 3.45
C ARG A 162 -5.27 13.91 2.51
N TRP A 163 -6.17 14.71 1.94
CA TRP A 163 -5.82 15.79 1.05
C TRP A 163 -5.51 17.08 1.84
N GLU A 164 -4.41 17.74 1.50
CA GLU A 164 -4.02 19.09 1.94
C GLU A 164 -4.26 20.17 0.88
#